data_AF-A0ABC8URL5-F1
#
_entry.id   AF-A0ABC8URL5-F1
#
_cell.length_a   1.000
_cell.length_b   1.000
_cell.length_c   1.000
_cell.angle_alpha   90.00
_cell.angle_beta   90.00
_cell.angle_gamma   90.00
#
_symmetry.space_group_name_H-M   'P 1'
#
loop_
_entity.id
_entity.type
_entity.pdbx_description
1 polymer ?
#
loop_
_entity_poly.entity_id
_entity_poly.type
_entity_poly.pdbx_seq_one_letter_code
_entity_poly.pdbx_strand_id
1 'polypeptide(L)'
;MGLAGAASATMNLKSTISQVKRLIGRQFKEPSVQKDLKLLPFETSEGPDGGILIHIQYLDEKHTFSPVQIMAMLFTHLKQISEKNLETHISDCVIGIPSYFTDLQRRAYLHAAEIAGLKPLRLMHDCTATALGYGIYKNDLPAGRPTHVVFVDIGHCDTQVAVAAFEPGHMKILSHAFDRDLGGRDFDEVMFRHFAAQFREQFHIDVPSNARASKRLREACEKLKKVLSANPEAQLHIECLMDEKDVKGFIKREEFEQLSSNLLERISIPCRKALLDSGINMQNIHTVELVGSGSRIPAIKRILASLFKREPSRTLMQASVWLVAVLFSVQCLAQYFVSESM
;
A
#
# COMPACT_ATOMS: atom_id res chain seq x y z
N MET A 1 -6.72 7.24 16.73
CA MET A 1 -6.03 7.33 15.42
C MET A 1 -4.79 6.44 15.43
N GLY A 2 -4.26 6.05 14.27
CA GLY A 2 -3.03 5.26 14.17
C GLY A 2 -3.10 3.89 14.88
N LEU A 3 -2.03 3.53 15.58
CA LEU A 3 -1.89 2.23 16.27
C LEU A 3 -3.02 1.96 17.28
N ALA A 4 -3.45 2.97 18.03
CA ALA A 4 -4.55 2.83 18.98
C ALA A 4 -5.87 2.51 18.26
N GLY A 5 -6.11 3.15 17.10
CA GLY A 5 -7.28 2.85 16.26
C GLY A 5 -7.23 1.41 15.74
N ALA A 6 -6.07 0.98 15.24
CA ALA A 6 -5.87 -0.38 14.76
C ALA A 6 -6.07 -1.43 15.87
N ALA A 7 -5.59 -1.18 17.09
CA ALA A 7 -5.78 -2.07 18.24
C ALA A 7 -7.26 -2.22 18.64
N SER A 8 -8.06 -1.16 18.49
CA SER A 8 -9.50 -1.18 18.78
C SER A 8 -10.38 -1.74 17.66
N ALA A 9 -9.80 -2.10 16.50
CA ALA A 9 -10.55 -2.41 15.29
C ALA A 9 -11.55 -3.56 15.44
N THR A 10 -11.24 -4.56 16.27
CA THR A 10 -12.11 -5.72 16.52
C THR A 10 -13.28 -5.41 17.46
N MET A 11 -13.12 -4.44 18.36
CA MET A 11 -14.18 -3.99 19.27
C MET A 11 -15.08 -2.94 18.60
N ASN A 12 -14.49 -2.02 17.84
CA ASN A 12 -15.17 -0.89 17.22
C ASN A 12 -15.17 -0.98 15.68
N LEU A 13 -15.57 -2.13 15.15
CA LEU A 13 -15.51 -2.45 13.70
C LEU A 13 -16.14 -1.37 12.82
N LYS A 14 -17.39 -1.00 13.12
CA LYS A 14 -18.17 -0.04 12.31
C LYS A 14 -17.65 1.39 12.40
N SER A 15 -16.90 1.72 13.45
CA SER A 15 -16.29 3.06 13.66
C SER A 15 -14.78 3.07 13.42
N THR A 16 -14.20 1.96 12.93
CA THR A 16 -12.77 1.90 12.59
C THR A 16 -12.59 1.99 11.08
N ILE A 17 -12.15 3.16 10.63
CA ILE A 17 -11.95 3.43 9.20
C ILE A 17 -10.54 3.03 8.78
N SER A 18 -10.45 2.32 7.65
CA SER A 18 -9.19 1.89 7.05
C SER A 18 -9.27 1.99 5.52
N GLN A 19 -8.12 1.82 4.84
CA GLN A 19 -8.03 1.81 3.38
C GLN A 19 -8.54 3.09 2.69
N VAL A 20 -8.53 4.23 3.38
CA VAL A 20 -9.04 5.53 2.90
C VAL A 20 -8.40 5.96 1.56
N LYS A 21 -7.13 5.61 1.34
CA LYS A 21 -6.40 5.81 0.06
C LYS A 21 -7.18 5.30 -1.16
N ARG A 22 -7.99 4.24 -0.98
CA ARG A 22 -8.78 3.63 -2.06
C ARG A 22 -10.09 4.36 -2.36
N LEU A 23 -10.58 5.16 -1.41
CA LEU A 23 -11.88 5.85 -1.47
C LEU A 23 -11.74 7.32 -1.88
N ILE A 24 -10.66 7.97 -1.48
CA ILE A 24 -10.47 9.40 -1.71
C ILE A 24 -10.42 9.76 -3.20
N GLY A 25 -11.21 10.78 -3.56
CA GLY A 25 -11.36 11.29 -4.93
C GLY A 25 -12.05 10.33 -5.91
N ARG A 26 -12.80 9.33 -5.40
CA ARG A 26 -13.55 8.35 -6.20
C ARG A 26 -15.05 8.59 -6.10
N GLN A 27 -15.79 8.19 -7.14
CA GLN A 27 -17.24 8.29 -7.17
C GLN A 27 -17.89 7.06 -6.53
N PHE A 28 -18.96 7.26 -5.76
CA PHE A 28 -19.63 6.19 -5.02
C PHE A 28 -20.12 5.08 -5.96
N LYS A 29 -20.69 5.45 -7.12
CA LYS A 29 -21.28 4.51 -8.08
C LYS A 29 -20.27 3.71 -8.93
N GLU A 30 -18.97 4.00 -8.86
CA GLU A 30 -17.97 3.27 -9.65
C GLU A 30 -17.96 1.77 -9.30
N PRO A 31 -18.00 0.84 -10.29
CA PRO A 31 -18.07 -0.59 -10.00
C PRO A 31 -16.93 -1.13 -9.14
N SER A 32 -15.70 -0.63 -9.34
CA SER A 32 -14.55 -1.01 -8.50
C SER A 32 -14.66 -0.48 -7.07
N VAL A 33 -15.27 0.70 -6.88
CA VAL A 33 -15.49 1.28 -5.55
C VAL A 33 -16.54 0.46 -4.81
N GLN A 34 -17.64 0.11 -5.47
CA GLN A 34 -18.67 -0.75 -4.89
C GLN A 34 -18.13 -2.12 -4.44
N LYS A 35 -17.16 -2.68 -5.17
CA LYS A 35 -16.46 -3.91 -4.72
C LYS A 35 -15.66 -3.69 -3.44
N ASP A 36 -14.92 -2.58 -3.35
CA ASP A 36 -14.17 -2.24 -2.13
C ASP A 36 -15.10 -1.95 -0.95
N LEU A 37 -16.16 -1.16 -1.13
CA LEU A 37 -17.10 -0.77 -0.07
C LEU A 37 -17.76 -1.99 0.59
N LYS A 38 -18.08 -3.05 -0.17
CA LYS A 38 -18.64 -4.31 0.36
C LYS A 38 -17.69 -5.07 1.30
N LEU A 39 -16.39 -4.81 1.22
CA LEU A 39 -15.38 -5.45 2.07
C LEU A 39 -15.08 -4.65 3.34
N LEU A 40 -15.57 -3.42 3.43
CA LEU A 40 -15.31 -2.52 4.55
C LEU A 40 -16.39 -2.69 5.63
N PRO A 41 -16.01 -2.70 6.92
CA PRO A 41 -16.96 -2.96 8.01
C PRO A 41 -17.82 -1.75 8.39
N PHE A 42 -17.56 -0.58 7.80
CA PHE A 42 -18.21 0.69 8.12
C PHE A 42 -19.23 1.07 7.06
N GLU A 43 -20.26 1.81 7.48
CA GLU A 43 -21.36 2.22 6.62
C GLU A 43 -20.92 3.38 5.70
N THR A 44 -21.40 3.33 4.45
CA THR A 44 -21.13 4.38 3.46
C THR A 44 -22.39 4.72 2.67
N SER A 45 -22.45 5.94 2.15
CA SER A 45 -23.52 6.40 1.26
C SER A 45 -22.97 7.32 0.15
N GLU A 46 -23.81 7.60 -0.84
CA GLU A 46 -23.53 8.57 -1.88
C GLU A 46 -23.72 9.99 -1.35
N GLY A 47 -22.72 10.85 -1.55
CA GLY A 47 -22.79 12.26 -1.23
C GLY A 47 -23.52 13.09 -2.30
N PRO A 48 -23.89 14.34 -1.99
CA PRO A 48 -24.57 15.22 -2.94
C PRO A 48 -23.79 15.47 -4.25
N ASP A 49 -22.47 15.34 -4.21
CA ASP A 49 -21.54 15.48 -5.33
C ASP A 49 -21.25 14.16 -6.08
N GLY A 50 -21.95 13.07 -5.72
CA GLY A 50 -21.69 11.72 -6.21
C GLY A 50 -20.51 11.02 -5.52
N GLY A 51 -19.81 11.73 -4.63
CA GLY A 51 -18.69 11.24 -3.83
C GLY A 51 -19.12 10.24 -2.77
N ILE A 52 -18.15 9.72 -2.03
CA ILE A 52 -18.37 8.75 -0.95
C ILE A 52 -18.52 9.50 0.37
N LEU A 53 -19.54 9.15 1.16
CA LEU A 53 -19.68 9.53 2.56
C LEU A 53 -19.45 8.31 3.45
N ILE A 54 -18.71 8.49 4.53
CA ILE A 54 -18.38 7.47 5.54
C ILE A 54 -19.12 7.84 6.82
N HIS A 55 -19.89 6.91 7.36
CA HIS A 55 -20.64 7.12 8.59
C HIS A 55 -19.97 6.42 9.76
N ILE A 56 -19.79 7.15 10.86
CA ILE A 56 -19.26 6.61 12.11
C ILE A 56 -20.19 6.94 13.26
N GLN A 57 -20.29 6.00 14.21
CA GLN A 57 -20.92 6.25 15.50
C GLN A 57 -19.82 6.75 16.45
N TYR A 58 -20.01 7.95 17.02
CA TYR A 58 -19.11 8.54 17.99
C TYR A 58 -19.93 9.27 19.05
N LEU A 59 -19.68 8.96 20.34
CA LEU A 59 -20.44 9.51 21.47
C LEU A 59 -21.97 9.40 21.30
N ASP A 60 -22.44 8.24 20.84
CA ASP A 60 -23.86 7.95 20.56
C ASP A 60 -24.51 8.83 19.47
N GLU A 61 -23.71 9.62 18.74
CA GLU A 61 -24.14 10.38 17.57
C GLU A 61 -23.58 9.78 16.28
N LYS A 62 -24.39 9.85 15.21
CA LYS A 62 -23.97 9.45 13.87
C LYS A 62 -23.31 10.64 13.19
N HIS A 63 -22.00 10.56 13.01
CA HIS A 63 -21.23 11.55 12.26
C HIS A 63 -20.96 11.05 10.84
N THR A 64 -20.91 11.99 9.91
CA THR A 64 -20.66 11.71 8.49
C THR A 64 -19.44 12.49 8.03
N PHE A 65 -18.51 11.79 7.38
CA PHE A 65 -17.26 12.36 6.90
C PHE A 65 -17.00 11.97 5.45
N SER A 66 -16.38 12.85 4.69
CA SER A 66 -15.80 12.50 3.40
C SER A 66 -14.45 11.76 3.60
N PRO A 67 -13.99 10.96 2.63
CA PRO A 67 -12.64 10.41 2.63
C PRO A 67 -11.54 11.46 2.78
N VAL A 68 -11.77 12.70 2.29
CA VAL A 68 -10.85 13.83 2.45
C VAL A 68 -10.72 14.22 3.92
N GLN A 69 -11.83 14.34 4.64
CA GLN A 69 -11.82 14.66 6.07
C GLN A 69 -11.14 13.56 6.89
N ILE A 70 -11.39 12.29 6.58
CA ILE A 70 -10.71 11.18 7.26
C ILE A 70 -9.20 11.19 6.98
N MET A 71 -8.79 11.47 5.73
CA MET A 71 -7.37 11.60 5.38
C MET A 71 -6.73 12.79 6.10
N ALA A 72 -7.43 13.92 6.22
CA ALA A 72 -6.97 15.08 6.97
C ALA A 72 -6.75 14.75 8.45
N MET A 73 -7.67 14.01 9.09
CA MET A 73 -7.48 13.54 10.47
C MET A 73 -6.21 12.68 10.61
N LEU A 74 -5.92 11.83 9.61
CA LEU A 74 -4.69 11.04 9.60
C LEU A 74 -3.45 11.93 9.46
N PHE A 75 -3.47 12.91 8.55
CA PHE A 75 -2.38 13.86 8.40
C PHE A 75 -2.15 14.71 9.65
N THR A 76 -3.21 15.21 10.30
CA THR A 76 -3.10 15.92 11.58
C THR A 76 -2.46 15.04 12.64
N HIS A 77 -2.84 13.76 12.73
CA HIS A 77 -2.24 12.84 13.69
C HIS A 77 -0.76 12.58 13.40
N LEU A 78 -0.38 12.41 12.13
CA LEU A 78 1.02 12.24 11.73
C LEU A 78 1.84 13.50 12.02
N LYS A 79 1.29 14.69 11.72
CA LYS A 79 1.88 15.99 12.07
C LYS A 79 2.17 16.06 13.57
N GLN A 80 1.18 15.79 14.42
CA GLN A 80 1.33 15.81 15.89
C GLN A 80 2.42 14.85 16.39
N ILE A 81 2.51 13.64 15.83
CA ILE A 81 3.58 12.69 16.18
C ILE A 81 4.94 13.27 15.80
N SER A 82 5.07 13.81 14.59
CA SER A 82 6.33 14.38 14.10
C SER A 82 6.73 15.62 14.90
N GLU A 83 5.81 16.53 15.21
CA GLU A 83 6.07 17.73 16.02
C GLU A 83 6.51 17.36 17.44
N LYS A 84 5.87 16.36 18.05
CA LYS A 84 6.27 15.86 19.36
C LYS A 84 7.67 15.25 19.35
N ASN A 85 8.03 14.51 18.31
CA ASN A 85 9.33 13.85 18.22
C ASN A 85 10.48 14.80 17.86
N LEU A 86 10.19 15.84 17.08
CA LEU A 86 11.19 16.83 16.64
C LEU A 86 11.23 18.09 17.51
N GLU A 87 10.29 18.22 18.45
CA GLU A 87 10.12 19.38 19.34
C GLU A 87 10.03 20.71 18.58
N THR A 88 9.44 20.67 17.38
CA THR A 88 9.32 21.82 16.49
C THR A 88 7.99 21.80 15.75
N HIS A 89 7.50 22.98 15.36
CA HIS A 89 6.28 23.09 14.56
C HIS A 89 6.55 22.68 13.10
N ILE A 90 5.62 21.92 12.51
CA ILE A 90 5.75 21.41 11.14
C ILE A 90 4.67 22.05 10.26
N SER A 91 5.10 22.87 9.31
CA SER A 91 4.24 23.48 8.28
C SER A 91 4.32 22.74 6.96
N ASP A 92 5.52 22.46 6.46
CA ASP A 92 5.73 22.03 5.08
C ASP A 92 5.88 20.50 4.98
N CYS A 93 5.37 19.92 3.89
CA CYS A 93 5.49 18.49 3.66
C CYS A 93 5.62 18.12 2.18
N VAL A 94 6.12 16.92 1.92
CA VAL A 94 6.01 16.24 0.62
C VAL A 94 5.22 14.97 0.83
N ILE A 95 4.23 14.72 -0.02
CA ILE A 95 3.29 13.60 0.14
C ILE A 95 3.50 12.59 -0.98
N GLY A 96 3.78 11.35 -0.60
CA GLY A 96 3.83 10.20 -1.52
C GLY A 96 2.43 9.83 -2.04
N ILE A 97 2.30 9.68 -3.35
CA ILE A 97 1.07 9.24 -4.01
C ILE A 97 1.35 8.15 -5.05
N PRO A 98 0.40 7.24 -5.31
CA PRO A 98 0.52 6.30 -6.41
C PRO A 98 0.58 7.01 -7.76
N SER A 99 1.39 6.47 -8.68
CA SER A 99 1.56 7.02 -10.04
C SER A 99 0.25 7.12 -10.82
N TYR A 100 -0.73 6.25 -10.53
CA TYR A 100 -2.03 6.16 -11.19
C TYR A 100 -3.11 7.10 -10.64
N PHE A 101 -2.80 7.93 -9.63
CA PHE A 101 -3.76 8.87 -9.08
C PHE A 101 -4.18 9.92 -10.13
N THR A 102 -5.50 10.07 -10.26
CA THR A 102 -6.11 11.08 -11.14
C THR A 102 -5.96 12.49 -10.55
N ASP A 103 -6.18 13.51 -11.37
CA ASP A 103 -6.14 14.90 -10.90
C ASP A 103 -7.12 15.18 -9.76
N LEU A 104 -8.29 14.54 -9.78
CA LEU A 104 -9.27 14.64 -8.71
C LEU A 104 -8.72 14.08 -7.39
N GLN A 105 -8.08 12.92 -7.43
CA GLN A 105 -7.47 12.30 -6.24
C GLN A 105 -6.29 13.13 -5.72
N ARG A 106 -5.47 13.69 -6.62
CA ARG A 106 -4.36 14.58 -6.26
C ARG A 106 -4.85 15.84 -5.55
N ARG A 107 -5.87 16.51 -6.09
CA ARG A 107 -6.51 17.68 -5.45
C ARG A 107 -7.13 17.30 -4.10
N ALA A 108 -7.77 16.13 -4.01
CA ALA A 108 -8.34 15.65 -2.75
C ALA A 108 -7.27 15.44 -1.66
N TYR A 109 -6.07 14.95 -2.02
CA TYR A 109 -4.93 14.83 -1.11
C TYR A 109 -4.38 16.20 -0.67
N LEU A 110 -4.27 17.16 -1.60
CA LEU A 110 -3.86 18.53 -1.27
C LEU A 110 -4.85 19.20 -0.31
N HIS A 111 -6.15 19.05 -0.56
CA HIS A 111 -7.21 19.56 0.30
C HIS A 111 -7.19 18.89 1.69
N ALA A 112 -6.93 17.58 1.76
CA ALA A 112 -6.76 16.91 3.05
C ALA A 112 -5.56 17.46 3.85
N ALA A 113 -4.46 17.80 3.18
CA ALA A 113 -3.29 18.40 3.81
C ALA A 113 -3.57 19.83 4.30
N GLU A 114 -4.29 20.63 3.51
CA GLU A 114 -4.73 21.97 3.88
C GLU A 114 -5.60 21.96 5.15
N ILE A 115 -6.59 21.07 5.22
CA ILE A 115 -7.42 20.88 6.43
C ILE A 115 -6.55 20.50 7.65
N ALA A 116 -5.47 19.75 7.44
CA ALA A 116 -4.53 19.35 8.49
C ALA A 116 -3.53 20.46 8.89
N GLY A 117 -3.59 21.64 8.25
CA GLY A 117 -2.64 22.72 8.48
C GLY A 117 -1.22 22.39 8.01
N LEU A 118 -1.11 21.59 6.95
CA LEU A 118 0.14 21.28 6.25
C LEU A 118 0.14 21.98 4.88
N LYS A 119 1.30 22.45 4.46
CA LYS A 119 1.56 23.02 3.13
C LYS A 119 2.33 22.00 2.28
N PRO A 120 1.66 21.30 1.34
CA PRO A 120 2.35 20.37 0.46
C PRO A 120 3.24 21.12 -0.52
N LEU A 121 4.56 20.97 -0.41
CA LEU A 121 5.52 21.52 -1.37
C LEU A 121 5.45 20.77 -2.69
N ARG A 122 5.18 19.46 -2.63
CA ARG A 122 5.08 18.59 -3.80
C ARG A 122 4.30 17.31 -3.47
N LEU A 123 3.50 16.85 -4.44
CA LEU A 123 3.09 15.45 -4.49
C LEU A 123 4.14 14.67 -5.27
N MET A 124 4.68 13.62 -4.67
CA MET A 124 5.73 12.80 -5.29
C MET A 124 5.19 11.40 -5.54
N HIS A 125 5.49 10.84 -6.71
CA HIS A 125 5.12 9.45 -6.97
C HIS A 125 5.91 8.51 -6.07
N ASP A 126 5.19 7.52 -5.54
CA ASP A 126 5.67 6.47 -4.66
C ASP A 126 6.99 5.81 -5.13
N CYS A 127 7.00 5.25 -6.34
CA CYS A 127 8.19 4.62 -6.91
C CYS A 127 9.29 5.64 -7.29
N THR A 128 8.92 6.90 -7.55
CA THR A 128 9.91 7.97 -7.80
C THR A 128 10.63 8.35 -6.51
N ALA A 129 9.92 8.42 -5.38
CA ALA A 129 10.52 8.59 -4.08
C ALA A 129 11.49 7.43 -3.77
N THR A 130 11.05 6.20 -4.04
CA THR A 130 11.88 5.00 -3.89
C THR A 130 13.16 5.08 -4.75
N ALA A 131 13.02 5.43 -6.03
CA ALA A 131 14.14 5.58 -6.94
C ALA A 131 15.10 6.69 -6.51
N LEU A 132 14.57 7.84 -6.05
CA LEU A 132 15.37 8.94 -5.55
C LEU A 132 16.21 8.50 -4.34
N GLY A 133 15.58 7.81 -3.38
CA GLY A 133 16.27 7.26 -2.22
C GLY A 133 17.34 6.24 -2.62
N TYR A 134 17.09 5.41 -3.62
CA TYR A 134 18.12 4.52 -4.19
C TYR A 134 19.31 5.32 -4.73
N GLY A 135 19.06 6.33 -5.55
CA GLY A 135 20.11 7.16 -6.17
C GLY A 135 20.97 7.91 -5.15
N ILE A 136 20.38 8.39 -4.05
CA ILE A 136 21.11 9.10 -2.98
C ILE A 136 22.14 8.20 -2.28
N TYR A 137 21.81 6.92 -2.05
CA TYR A 137 22.69 6.00 -1.32
C TYR A 137 23.63 5.20 -2.23
N LYS A 138 23.43 5.25 -3.55
CA LYS A 138 24.22 4.47 -4.52
C LYS A 138 25.45 5.26 -4.96
N ASN A 139 26.58 4.99 -4.30
CA ASN A 139 27.85 5.70 -4.53
C ASN A 139 28.68 5.16 -5.72
N ASP A 140 28.31 4.00 -6.27
CA ASP A 140 29.05 3.25 -7.29
C ASP A 140 28.42 3.33 -8.70
N LEU A 141 27.76 4.46 -9.02
CA LEU A 141 27.18 4.68 -10.34
C LEU A 141 28.30 4.93 -11.38
N PRO A 142 28.38 4.12 -12.46
CA PRO A 142 29.42 4.26 -13.48
C PRO A 142 29.25 5.58 -14.25
N ALA A 143 30.36 6.27 -14.49
CA ALA A 143 30.39 7.44 -15.35
C ALA A 143 30.22 7.03 -16.84
N GLY A 144 29.48 7.84 -17.60
CA GLY A 144 29.35 7.69 -19.06
C GLY A 144 28.37 6.63 -19.56
N ARG A 145 27.69 5.88 -18.66
CA ARG A 145 26.57 5.00 -19.04
C ARG A 145 25.45 5.01 -18.00
N PRO A 146 24.18 5.18 -18.39
CA PRO A 146 23.07 5.13 -17.45
C PRO A 146 22.91 3.72 -16.88
N THR A 147 22.76 3.65 -15.56
CA THR A 147 22.38 2.42 -14.85
C THR A 147 20.87 2.34 -14.80
N HIS A 148 20.30 1.35 -15.48
CA HIS A 148 18.86 1.13 -15.49
C HIS A 148 18.43 0.21 -14.35
N VAL A 149 17.52 0.68 -13.51
CA VAL A 149 16.97 -0.06 -12.37
C VAL A 149 15.46 -0.13 -12.48
N VAL A 150 14.91 -1.32 -12.25
CA VAL A 150 13.46 -1.53 -12.16
C VAL A 150 13.07 -1.61 -10.69
N PHE A 151 12.15 -0.76 -10.24
CA PHE A 151 11.56 -0.82 -8.91
C PHE A 151 10.20 -1.49 -9.01
N VAL A 152 9.99 -2.59 -8.28
CA VAL A 152 8.72 -3.29 -8.19
C VAL A 152 8.21 -3.17 -6.75
N ASP A 153 7.28 -2.26 -6.53
CA ASP A 153 6.62 -2.05 -5.24
C ASP A 153 5.31 -2.82 -5.17
N ILE A 154 5.22 -3.78 -4.26
CA ILE A 154 3.99 -4.52 -3.98
C ILE A 154 3.55 -4.19 -2.56
N GLY A 155 2.68 -3.20 -2.46
CA GLY A 155 2.16 -2.69 -1.21
C GLY A 155 1.02 -3.54 -0.63
N HIS A 156 0.22 -2.95 0.25
CA HIS A 156 -0.97 -3.61 0.79
C HIS A 156 -2.12 -3.66 -0.24
N CYS A 157 -2.31 -2.60 -1.03
CA CYS A 157 -3.49 -2.43 -1.89
C CYS A 157 -3.21 -2.49 -3.40
N ASP A 158 -1.96 -2.27 -3.81
CA ASP A 158 -1.59 -2.04 -5.20
C ASP A 158 -0.16 -2.53 -5.45
N THR A 159 0.12 -2.73 -6.74
CA THR A 159 1.44 -3.04 -7.29
C THR A 159 1.83 -1.91 -8.24
N GLN A 160 2.99 -1.31 -8.03
CA GLN A 160 3.53 -0.23 -8.85
C GLN A 160 4.92 -0.62 -9.35
N VAL A 161 5.21 -0.29 -10.59
CA VAL A 161 6.50 -0.55 -11.23
C VAL A 161 7.01 0.76 -11.83
N ALA A 162 8.28 1.06 -11.59
CA ALA A 162 8.96 2.15 -12.28
C ALA A 162 10.29 1.67 -12.85
N VAL A 163 10.63 2.15 -14.05
CA VAL A 163 11.98 1.99 -14.61
C VAL A 163 12.68 3.34 -14.51
N ALA A 164 13.87 3.36 -13.91
CA ALA A 164 14.67 4.57 -13.74
C ALA A 164 16.05 4.39 -14.37
N ALA A 165 16.60 5.48 -14.90
CA ALA A 165 17.99 5.61 -15.32
C ALA A 165 18.74 6.47 -14.30
N PHE A 166 19.90 6.00 -13.87
CA PHE A 166 20.79 6.68 -12.95
C PHE A 166 22.12 6.98 -13.61
N GLU A 167 22.56 8.22 -13.48
CA GLU A 167 23.90 8.72 -13.79
C GLU A 167 24.43 9.45 -12.55
N PRO A 168 25.75 9.66 -12.41
CA PRO A 168 26.29 10.40 -11.27
C PRO A 168 25.60 11.77 -11.10
N GLY A 169 24.88 11.94 -9.99
CA GLY A 169 24.14 13.17 -9.66
C GLY A 169 22.82 13.38 -10.43
N HIS A 170 22.42 12.46 -11.32
CA HIS A 170 21.19 12.59 -12.11
C HIS A 170 20.35 11.31 -12.08
N MET A 171 19.05 11.48 -11.86
CA MET A 171 18.07 10.40 -11.94
C MET A 171 16.92 10.81 -12.86
N LYS A 172 16.54 9.90 -13.75
CA LYS A 172 15.36 10.07 -14.61
C LYS A 172 14.46 8.85 -14.52
N ILE A 173 13.17 9.07 -14.27
CA ILE A 173 12.17 8.03 -14.44
C ILE A 173 11.83 7.91 -15.93
N LEU A 174 11.91 6.69 -16.45
CA LEU A 174 11.64 6.37 -17.85
C LEU A 174 10.19 5.95 -18.07
N SER A 175 9.62 5.18 -17.14
CA SER A 175 8.25 4.70 -17.24
C SER A 175 7.64 4.37 -15.88
N HIS A 176 6.31 4.32 -15.85
CA HIS A 176 5.50 3.82 -14.76
C HIS A 176 4.45 2.84 -15.28
N ALA A 177 4.22 1.76 -14.54
CA ALA A 177 3.07 0.89 -14.72
C ALA A 177 2.56 0.42 -13.37
N PHE A 178 1.34 -0.12 -13.34
CA PHE A 178 0.69 -0.49 -12.08
C PHE A 178 -0.42 -1.51 -12.30
N ASP A 179 -0.76 -2.20 -11.22
CA ASP A 179 -2.05 -2.84 -10.99
C ASP A 179 -2.62 -2.27 -9.68
N ARG A 180 -3.69 -1.48 -9.80
CA ARG A 180 -4.29 -0.76 -8.67
C ARG A 180 -5.08 -1.68 -7.72
N ASP A 181 -5.38 -2.90 -8.16
CA ASP A 181 -6.26 -3.86 -7.49
C ASP A 181 -5.50 -5.18 -7.25
N LEU A 182 -4.22 -5.06 -6.90
CA LEU A 182 -3.33 -6.18 -6.62
C LEU A 182 -2.26 -5.77 -5.60
N GLY A 183 -2.47 -6.13 -4.33
CA GLY A 183 -1.49 -5.99 -3.27
C GLY A 183 -1.58 -7.12 -2.26
N GLY A 184 -0.90 -6.95 -1.13
CA GLY A 184 -0.88 -7.93 -0.05
C GLY A 184 -2.26 -8.34 0.46
N ARG A 185 -3.25 -7.44 0.43
CA ARG A 185 -4.63 -7.69 0.88
C ARG A 185 -5.37 -8.71 0.01
N ASP A 186 -5.04 -8.76 -1.29
CA ASP A 186 -5.71 -9.66 -2.22
C ASP A 186 -5.27 -11.11 -1.99
N PHE A 187 -3.99 -11.30 -1.61
CA PHE A 187 -3.50 -12.59 -1.09
C PHE A 187 -4.12 -12.95 0.26
N ASP A 188 -4.37 -11.96 1.14
CA ASP A 188 -5.07 -12.19 2.40
C ASP A 188 -6.50 -12.70 2.17
N GLU A 189 -7.18 -12.15 1.17
CA GLU A 189 -8.53 -12.55 0.79
C GLU A 189 -8.58 -13.96 0.16
N VAL A 190 -7.54 -14.41 -0.55
CA VAL A 190 -7.43 -15.81 -1.01
C VAL A 190 -7.43 -16.79 0.16
N MET A 191 -6.59 -16.54 1.18
CA MET A 191 -6.56 -17.38 2.38
C MET A 191 -7.86 -17.28 3.18
N PHE A 192 -8.44 -16.08 3.29
CA PHE A 192 -9.72 -15.88 3.95
C PHE A 192 -10.80 -16.78 3.35
N ARG A 193 -10.93 -16.81 2.02
CA ARG A 193 -11.92 -17.65 1.33
C ARG A 193 -11.66 -19.13 1.52
N HIS A 194 -10.40 -19.56 1.45
CA HIS A 194 -10.02 -20.95 1.69
C HIS A 194 -10.42 -21.40 3.11
N PHE A 195 -10.02 -20.67 4.14
CA PHE A 195 -10.36 -21.04 5.53
C PHE A 195 -11.84 -20.84 5.85
N ALA A 196 -12.51 -19.84 5.27
CA ALA A 196 -13.95 -19.66 5.46
C ALA A 196 -14.74 -20.85 4.87
N ALA A 197 -14.35 -21.35 3.69
CA ALA A 197 -14.95 -22.55 3.11
C ALA A 197 -14.66 -23.79 3.97
N GLN A 198 -13.41 -23.98 4.37
CA GLN A 198 -13.01 -25.08 5.26
C GLN A 198 -13.81 -25.06 6.57
N PHE A 199 -14.00 -23.89 7.18
CA PHE A 199 -14.70 -23.79 8.46
C PHE A 199 -16.22 -23.95 8.35
N ARG A 200 -16.78 -23.61 7.20
CA ARG A 200 -18.17 -23.92 6.89
C ARG A 200 -18.40 -25.43 6.82
N GLU A 201 -17.45 -26.17 6.25
CA GLU A 201 -17.54 -27.64 6.15
C GLU A 201 -17.26 -28.33 7.49
N GLN A 202 -16.18 -27.96 8.17
CA GLN A 202 -15.69 -28.67 9.36
C GLN A 202 -16.38 -28.24 10.66
N PHE A 203 -16.67 -26.95 10.81
CA PHE A 203 -17.20 -26.37 12.05
C PHE A 203 -18.65 -25.89 11.88
N HIS A 204 -19.22 -25.97 10.68
CA HIS A 204 -20.58 -25.51 10.37
C HIS A 204 -20.83 -24.04 10.77
N ILE A 205 -19.84 -23.16 10.54
CA ILE A 205 -19.94 -21.72 10.77
C ILE A 205 -19.82 -20.94 9.46
N ASP A 206 -20.62 -19.90 9.28
CA ASP A 206 -20.56 -19.02 8.11
C ASP A 206 -19.84 -17.71 8.44
N VAL A 207 -18.50 -17.76 8.49
CA VAL A 207 -17.65 -16.61 8.86
C VAL A 207 -17.96 -15.34 8.06
N PRO A 208 -18.20 -15.39 6.72
CA PRO A 208 -18.57 -14.20 5.93
C PRO A 208 -19.83 -13.48 6.40
N SER A 209 -20.78 -14.17 7.05
CA SER A 209 -22.01 -13.55 7.57
C SER A 209 -21.78 -12.69 8.82
N ASN A 210 -20.66 -12.88 9.52
CA ASN A 210 -20.34 -12.19 10.76
C ASN A 210 -19.14 -11.27 10.58
N ALA A 211 -19.36 -9.95 10.64
CA ALA A 211 -18.31 -8.95 10.43
C ALA A 211 -17.13 -9.07 11.41
N ARG A 212 -17.39 -9.44 12.67
CA ARG A 212 -16.35 -9.60 13.71
C ARG A 212 -15.52 -10.85 13.47
N ALA A 213 -16.17 -11.98 13.19
CA ALA A 213 -15.47 -13.21 12.83
C ALA A 213 -14.64 -13.01 11.54
N SER A 214 -15.23 -12.36 10.54
CA SER A 214 -14.55 -12.03 9.28
C SER A 214 -13.30 -11.18 9.47
N LYS A 215 -13.35 -10.14 10.32
CA LYS A 215 -12.18 -9.31 10.63
C LYS A 215 -11.07 -10.14 11.31
N ARG A 216 -11.43 -10.93 12.32
CA ARG A 216 -10.48 -11.77 13.07
C ARG A 216 -9.81 -12.81 12.16
N LEU A 217 -10.57 -13.45 11.28
CA LEU A 217 -10.01 -14.39 10.32
C LEU A 217 -9.07 -13.71 9.33
N ARG A 218 -9.42 -12.54 8.77
CA ARG A 218 -8.52 -11.78 7.88
C ARG A 218 -7.21 -11.39 8.56
N GLU A 219 -7.24 -10.96 9.82
CA GLU A 219 -6.03 -10.66 10.60
C GLU A 219 -5.16 -11.89 10.84
N ALA A 220 -5.79 -13.05 11.11
CA ALA A 220 -5.08 -14.31 11.24
C ALA A 220 -4.45 -14.73 9.90
N CYS A 221 -5.17 -14.59 8.79
CA CYS A 221 -4.66 -14.85 7.44
C CYS A 221 -3.46 -13.95 7.11
N GLU A 222 -3.52 -12.65 7.39
CA GLU A 222 -2.39 -11.74 7.16
C GLU A 222 -1.13 -12.19 7.93
N LYS A 223 -1.28 -12.61 9.20
CA LYS A 223 -0.20 -13.18 10.00
C LYS A 223 0.32 -14.48 9.38
N LEU A 224 -0.58 -15.36 8.95
CA LEU A 224 -0.25 -16.65 8.35
C LEU A 224 0.59 -16.49 7.06
N LYS A 225 0.22 -15.57 6.16
CA LYS A 225 1.03 -15.24 4.97
C LYS A 225 2.42 -14.75 5.30
N LYS A 226 2.56 -13.95 6.37
CA LYS A 226 3.89 -13.51 6.84
C LYS A 226 4.72 -14.71 7.31
N VAL A 227 4.12 -15.65 8.04
CA VAL A 227 4.79 -16.90 8.45
C VAL A 227 5.20 -17.74 7.24
N LEU A 228 4.31 -17.93 6.26
CA LEU A 228 4.59 -18.68 5.03
C LEU A 228 5.67 -18.05 4.15
N SER A 229 5.91 -16.74 4.31
CA SER A 229 7.02 -16.08 3.62
C SER A 229 8.39 -16.53 4.12
N ALA A 230 8.48 -17.05 5.34
CA ALA A 230 9.70 -17.59 5.95
C ALA A 230 9.68 -19.13 6.02
N ASN A 231 8.54 -19.72 6.37
CA ASN A 231 8.39 -21.17 6.62
C ASN A 231 7.61 -21.86 5.49
N PRO A 232 7.87 -23.15 5.21
CA PRO A 232 7.17 -23.90 4.16
C PRO A 232 5.71 -24.23 4.53
N GLU A 233 5.33 -24.12 5.80
CA GLU A 233 3.99 -24.41 6.28
C GLU A 233 3.65 -23.51 7.48
N ALA A 234 2.35 -23.38 7.77
CA ALA A 234 1.88 -22.60 8.90
C ALA A 234 0.56 -23.14 9.45
N GLN A 235 0.37 -22.99 10.76
CA GLN A 235 -0.86 -23.34 11.48
C GLN A 235 -1.63 -22.08 11.84
N LEU A 236 -2.95 -22.18 11.77
CA LEU A 236 -3.90 -21.14 12.17
C LEU A 236 -4.72 -21.66 13.35
N HIS A 237 -4.80 -20.90 14.42
CA HIS A 237 -5.64 -21.19 15.58
C HIS A 237 -6.34 -19.91 16.01
N ILE A 238 -7.67 -19.95 16.09
CA ILE A 238 -8.48 -18.82 16.56
C ILE A 238 -9.54 -19.33 17.53
N GLU A 239 -9.45 -18.87 18.77
CA GLU A 239 -10.39 -19.22 19.84
C GLU A 239 -11.71 -18.44 19.69
N CYS A 240 -12.84 -19.09 19.99
CA CYS A 240 -14.19 -18.52 19.92
C CYS A 240 -14.40 -17.65 18.67
N LEU A 241 -14.08 -18.16 17.47
CA LEU A 241 -14.16 -17.36 16.25
C LEU A 241 -15.61 -16.93 15.97
N MET A 242 -16.54 -17.88 16.07
CA MET A 242 -17.98 -17.72 15.88
C MET A 242 -18.71 -18.87 16.60
N ASP A 243 -19.87 -18.59 17.17
CA ASP A 243 -20.72 -19.57 17.88
C ASP A 243 -19.98 -20.38 18.98
N GLU A 244 -19.09 -19.71 19.73
CA GLU A 244 -18.22 -20.30 20.76
C GLU A 244 -17.33 -21.45 20.26
N LYS A 245 -17.09 -21.53 18.95
CA LYS A 245 -16.23 -22.56 18.34
C LYS A 245 -14.80 -22.06 18.16
N ASP A 246 -13.86 -22.86 18.64
CA ASP A 246 -12.45 -22.74 18.32
C ASP A 246 -12.18 -23.37 16.95
N VAL A 247 -11.43 -22.66 16.11
CA VAL A 247 -11.07 -23.14 14.78
C VAL A 247 -9.57 -23.37 14.66
N LYS A 248 -9.22 -24.44 13.95
CA LYS A 248 -7.85 -24.82 13.62
C LYS A 248 -7.73 -25.02 12.12
N GLY A 249 -6.64 -24.52 11.55
CA GLY A 249 -6.31 -24.65 10.14
C GLY A 249 -4.82 -24.92 9.96
N PHE A 250 -4.47 -25.49 8.82
CA PHE A 250 -3.10 -25.74 8.42
C PHE A 250 -3.01 -25.52 6.91
N ILE A 251 -1.92 -24.91 6.45
CA ILE A 251 -1.69 -24.70 5.03
C ILE A 251 -0.19 -24.75 4.73
N LYS A 252 0.15 -25.32 3.57
CA LYS A 252 1.51 -25.29 3.05
C LYS A 252 1.71 -24.11 2.12
N ARG A 253 2.96 -23.64 1.98
CA ARG A 253 3.32 -22.55 1.08
C ARG A 253 2.93 -22.88 -0.35
N GLU A 254 3.20 -24.12 -0.79
CA GLU A 254 2.90 -24.57 -2.15
C GLU A 254 1.40 -24.48 -2.46
N GLU A 255 0.55 -24.86 -1.49
CA GLU A 255 -0.90 -24.77 -1.61
C GLU A 255 -1.36 -23.30 -1.65
N PHE A 256 -0.85 -22.45 -0.77
CA PHE A 256 -1.15 -21.02 -0.79
C PHE A 256 -0.75 -20.36 -2.12
N GLU A 257 0.43 -20.70 -2.65
CA GLU A 257 0.90 -20.20 -3.94
C GLU A 257 0.05 -20.72 -5.11
N GLN A 258 -0.42 -21.97 -5.05
CA GLN A 258 -1.34 -22.53 -6.03
C GLN A 258 -2.71 -21.84 -6.01
N LEU A 259 -3.28 -21.61 -4.82
CA LEU A 259 -4.54 -20.87 -4.65
C LEU A 259 -4.42 -19.41 -5.14
N SER A 260 -3.21 -18.86 -5.09
CA SER A 260 -2.92 -17.47 -5.49
C SER A 260 -2.38 -17.33 -6.91
N SER A 261 -2.37 -18.39 -7.72
CA SER A 261 -1.76 -18.42 -9.06
C SER A 261 -2.20 -17.26 -9.96
N ASN A 262 -3.50 -16.98 -10.03
CA ASN A 262 -4.07 -15.87 -10.80
C ASN A 262 -3.53 -14.50 -10.37
N LEU A 263 -3.31 -14.29 -9.06
CA LEU A 263 -2.74 -13.04 -8.55
C LEU A 263 -1.24 -12.95 -8.87
N LEU A 264 -0.53 -14.07 -8.74
CA LEU A 264 0.90 -14.18 -9.03
C LEU A 264 1.20 -13.90 -10.52
N GLU A 265 0.39 -14.41 -11.43
CA GLU A 265 0.51 -14.15 -12.87
C GLU A 265 0.30 -12.65 -13.19
N ARG A 266 -0.69 -12.01 -12.56
CA ARG A 266 -0.99 -10.59 -12.76
C ARG A 266 0.17 -9.67 -12.39
N ILE A 267 1.05 -10.04 -11.44
CA ILE A 267 2.24 -9.25 -11.06
C ILE A 267 3.16 -8.98 -12.28
N SER A 268 3.22 -9.93 -13.22
CA SER A 268 4.07 -9.81 -14.41
C SER A 268 3.57 -8.75 -15.39
N ILE A 269 2.28 -8.42 -15.38
CA ILE A 269 1.65 -7.50 -16.34
C ILE A 269 2.22 -6.08 -16.22
N PRO A 270 2.19 -5.41 -15.05
CA PRO A 270 2.80 -4.08 -14.92
C PRO A 270 4.31 -4.11 -15.14
N CYS A 271 5.00 -5.22 -14.81
CA CYS A 271 6.44 -5.35 -15.06
C CYS A 271 6.76 -5.31 -16.56
N ARG A 272 6.04 -6.09 -17.38
CA ARG A 272 6.21 -6.10 -18.83
C ARG A 272 5.84 -4.76 -19.46
N LYS A 273 4.75 -4.15 -18.99
CA LYS A 273 4.30 -2.85 -19.47
C LYS A 273 5.34 -1.76 -19.18
N ALA A 274 5.85 -1.66 -17.95
CA ALA A 274 6.86 -0.67 -17.60
C ALA A 274 8.14 -0.85 -18.44
N LEU A 275 8.57 -2.08 -18.67
CA LEU A 275 9.72 -2.35 -19.52
C LEU A 275 9.49 -1.90 -20.97
N LEU A 276 8.34 -2.24 -21.55
CA LEU A 276 7.95 -1.82 -22.90
C LEU A 276 7.92 -0.29 -23.00
N ASP A 277 7.20 0.37 -22.09
CA ASP A 277 7.03 1.83 -22.08
C ASP A 277 8.35 2.58 -21.84
N SER A 278 9.33 1.95 -21.17
CA SER A 278 10.66 2.54 -20.96
C SER A 278 11.54 2.60 -22.21
N GLY A 279 11.22 1.80 -23.24
CA GLY A 279 12.07 1.62 -24.43
C GLY A 279 13.40 0.89 -24.15
N ILE A 280 13.62 0.38 -22.93
CA ILE A 280 14.85 -0.30 -22.55
C ILE A 280 14.74 -1.80 -22.84
N ASN A 281 15.73 -2.33 -23.57
CA ASN A 281 15.86 -3.77 -23.75
C ASN A 281 16.15 -4.46 -22.41
N MET A 282 15.52 -5.62 -22.17
CA MET A 282 15.67 -6.40 -20.94
C MET A 282 17.15 -6.68 -20.55
N GLN A 283 18.03 -6.86 -21.54
CA GLN A 283 19.46 -7.09 -21.34
C GLN A 283 20.18 -5.88 -20.71
N ASN A 284 19.67 -4.67 -20.93
CA ASN A 284 20.23 -3.41 -20.45
C ASN A 284 19.71 -3.02 -19.05
N ILE A 285 18.79 -3.79 -18.46
CA ILE A 285 18.38 -3.64 -17.07
C ILE A 285 19.51 -4.17 -16.18
N HIS A 286 20.01 -3.34 -15.26
CA HIS A 286 21.12 -3.69 -14.38
C HIS A 286 20.64 -4.36 -13.09
N THR A 287 19.56 -3.81 -12.51
CA THR A 287 19.05 -4.25 -11.21
C THR A 287 17.53 -4.23 -11.19
N VAL A 288 16.94 -5.18 -10.45
CA VAL A 288 15.51 -5.20 -10.12
C VAL A 288 15.40 -5.12 -8.60
N GLU A 289 14.84 -4.04 -8.08
CA GLU A 289 14.67 -3.80 -6.64
C GLU A 289 13.22 -4.05 -6.23
N LEU A 290 13.03 -4.92 -5.24
CA LEU A 290 11.72 -5.23 -4.68
C LEU A 290 11.40 -4.35 -3.47
N VAL A 291 10.26 -3.68 -3.54
CA VAL A 291 9.73 -2.79 -2.50
C VAL A 291 8.35 -3.28 -2.04
N GLY A 292 7.90 -2.81 -0.88
CA GLY A 292 6.60 -3.16 -0.31
C GLY A 292 6.57 -4.53 0.36
N SER A 293 5.73 -4.65 1.40
CA SER A 293 5.65 -5.88 2.21
C SER A 293 5.09 -7.07 1.43
N GLY A 294 4.26 -6.82 0.41
CA GLY A 294 3.66 -7.86 -0.42
C GLY A 294 4.69 -8.61 -1.27
N SER A 295 5.79 -7.96 -1.65
CA SER A 295 6.87 -8.59 -2.43
C SER A 295 7.62 -9.69 -1.66
N ARG A 296 7.34 -9.87 -0.36
CA ARG A 296 7.94 -10.89 0.52
C ARG A 296 7.51 -12.32 0.24
N ILE A 297 6.42 -12.53 -0.49
CA ILE A 297 5.97 -13.86 -0.91
C ILE A 297 7.03 -14.49 -1.84
N PRO A 298 7.58 -15.69 -1.52
CA PRO A 298 8.67 -16.29 -2.28
C PRO A 298 8.39 -16.52 -3.78
N ALA A 299 7.17 -16.94 -4.15
CA ALA A 299 6.77 -17.07 -5.55
C ALA A 299 6.99 -15.80 -6.38
N ILE A 300 6.77 -14.62 -5.80
CA ILE A 300 6.95 -13.34 -6.51
C ILE A 300 8.39 -13.17 -6.94
N LYS A 301 9.34 -13.44 -6.04
CA LYS A 301 10.77 -13.36 -6.37
C LYS A 301 11.12 -14.31 -7.53
N ARG A 302 10.59 -15.54 -7.52
CA ARG A 302 10.84 -16.53 -8.58
C ARG A 302 10.27 -16.09 -9.94
N ILE A 303 9.04 -15.57 -9.95
CA ILE A 303 8.38 -15.07 -11.16
C ILE A 303 9.17 -13.91 -11.76
N LEU A 304 9.57 -12.95 -10.92
CA LEU A 304 10.33 -11.79 -11.38
C LEU A 304 11.75 -12.15 -11.81
N ALA A 305 12.40 -13.11 -11.14
CA ALA A 305 13.69 -13.64 -11.57
C ALA A 305 13.61 -14.28 -12.97
N SER A 306 12.55 -15.05 -13.22
CA SER A 306 12.29 -15.63 -14.54
C SER A 306 11.96 -14.58 -15.60
N LEU A 307 11.20 -13.54 -15.23
CA LEU A 307 10.78 -12.47 -16.14
C LEU A 307 11.95 -11.59 -16.57
N PHE A 308 12.77 -11.12 -15.62
CA PHE A 308 13.88 -10.21 -15.90
C PHE A 308 15.20 -10.93 -16.18
N LYS A 309 15.23 -12.27 -16.09
CA LYS A 309 16.44 -13.10 -16.22
C LYS A 309 17.57 -12.65 -15.29
N ARG A 310 17.20 -12.17 -14.10
CA ARG A 310 18.11 -11.58 -13.12
C ARG A 310 17.52 -11.69 -11.73
N GLU A 311 18.34 -11.94 -10.72
CA GLU A 311 17.87 -12.07 -9.34
C GLU A 311 17.38 -10.73 -8.78
N PRO A 312 16.09 -10.62 -8.37
CA PRO A 312 15.61 -9.41 -7.72
C PRO A 312 16.27 -9.21 -6.35
N SER A 313 16.65 -7.97 -6.08
CA SER A 313 17.35 -7.54 -4.87
C SER A 313 16.42 -6.78 -3.92
N ARG A 314 16.85 -6.69 -2.66
CA ARG A 314 16.22 -5.87 -1.62
C ARG A 314 17.29 -5.08 -0.90
N THR A 315 17.99 -4.23 -1.64
CA THR A 315 19.04 -3.38 -1.05
C THR A 315 18.43 -2.21 -0.29
N LEU A 316 17.21 -1.82 -0.66
CA LEU A 316 16.43 -0.77 -0.01
C LEU A 316 15.72 -1.26 1.25
N MET A 317 16.01 -0.62 2.38
CA MET A 317 15.22 -0.83 3.59
C MET A 317 13.87 -0.11 3.44
N GLN A 318 12.78 -0.88 3.33
CA GLN A 318 11.46 -0.42 2.86
C GLN A 318 10.90 0.83 3.57
N ALA A 319 11.16 1.03 4.87
CA ALA A 319 10.63 2.16 5.62
C ALA A 319 11.53 3.41 5.56
N SER A 320 12.86 3.26 5.54
CA SER A 320 13.78 4.40 5.61
C SER A 320 13.97 5.09 4.28
N VAL A 321 13.94 4.37 3.16
CA VAL A 321 14.24 4.95 1.83
C VAL A 321 13.16 5.93 1.38
N TRP A 322 11.89 5.58 1.63
CA TRP A 322 10.76 6.48 1.40
C TRP A 322 10.88 7.75 2.25
N LEU A 323 11.19 7.57 3.54
CA LEU A 323 11.35 8.68 4.47
C LEU A 323 12.49 9.60 4.06
N VAL A 324 13.65 9.02 3.70
CA VAL A 324 14.84 9.78 3.30
C VAL A 324 14.62 10.53 1.99
N ALA A 325 14.00 9.91 0.99
CA ALA A 325 13.74 10.57 -0.28
C ALA A 325 12.73 11.73 -0.13
N VAL A 326 11.70 11.53 0.70
CA VAL A 326 10.73 12.57 1.03
C VAL A 326 11.40 13.70 1.82
N LEU A 327 12.22 13.39 2.82
CA LEU A 327 12.98 14.38 3.60
C LEU A 327 13.96 15.17 2.72
N PHE A 328 14.71 14.50 1.84
CA PHE A 328 15.63 15.14 0.92
C PHE A 328 14.89 16.07 -0.05
N SER A 329 13.74 15.63 -0.57
CA SER A 329 12.90 16.47 -1.43
C SER A 329 12.39 17.71 -0.71
N VAL A 330 11.96 17.58 0.56
CA VAL A 330 11.58 18.72 1.40
C VAL A 330 12.76 19.68 1.57
N GLN A 331 13.95 19.16 1.87
CA GLN A 331 15.14 19.99 2.09
C GLN A 331 15.57 20.74 0.81
N CYS A 332 15.61 20.07 -0.34
CA CYS A 332 15.94 20.71 -1.61
C CYS A 332 14.91 21.79 -2.00
N LEU A 333 13.61 21.51 -1.80
CA LEU A 333 12.57 22.48 -2.09
C LEU A 333 12.60 23.66 -1.12
N ALA A 334 12.85 23.42 0.17
CA ALA A 334 13.00 24.48 1.16
C ALA A 334 14.20 25.39 0.87
N GLN A 335 15.34 24.81 0.46
CA GLN A 335 16.53 25.58 0.07
C GLN A 335 16.28 26.45 -1.18
N TYR A 336 15.53 25.95 -2.15
CA TYR A 336 15.12 26.72 -3.34
C TYR A 336 14.29 27.96 -2.97
N PHE A 337 13.34 27.84 -2.03
CA PHE A 337 12.53 28.97 -1.59
C PHE A 337 13.32 30.00 -0.78
N VAL A 338 14.35 29.59 -0.01
CA VAL A 338 15.24 30.51 0.70
C VAL A 338 16.13 31.29 -0.28
N SER A 339 16.57 30.67 -1.38
CA SER A 339 17.39 31.35 -2.41
C SER A 339 16.62 32.33 -3.30
N GLU A 340 15.30 32.20 -3.44
CA GLU A 340 14.46 33.16 -4.19
C GLU A 340 13.95 34.34 -3.34
N SER A 341 14.19 34.30 -2.03
CA SER A 341 13.74 35.35 -1.09
C SER A 341 14.88 36.16 -0.44
N MET A 342 16.12 35.98 -0.94
CA MET A 342 17.28 36.87 -0.76
C MET A 342 17.61 37.53 -2.10
#